data_AF-A0A949XW90-F1
#
_entry.id   AF-A0A949XW90-F1
#
_cell.length_a   1.000
_cell.length_b   1.000
_cell.length_c   1.000
_cell.angle_alpha   90.00
_cell.angle_beta   90.00
_cell.angle_gamma   90.00
#
_symmetry.space_group_name_H-M   'P 1'
#
loop_
_entity.id
_entity.type
_entity.pdbx_description
1 polymer ?
#
loop_
_entity_poly.entity_id
_entity_poly.type
_entity_poly.pdbx_seq_one_letter_code
_entity_poly.pdbx_strand_id
1 'polypeptide(L)'
;YFDEFLRAPEGIATNVLSARLRALCAQGWVEKTPDPSDQRRYTYRLSDDGLRLGELLGDIAAWGLKYLPGTRVLDGIKPAQR
;
A
#
# COMPACT_ATOMS: atom_id res chain seq x y z
N TYR A 1 -7.92 -7.44 -2.90
CA TYR A 1 -9.19 -6.83 -3.36
C TYR A 1 -9.52 -5.57 -2.58
N PHE A 2 -10.51 -4.77 -3.02
CA PHE A 2 -10.89 -3.53 -2.33
C PHE A 2 -11.33 -3.75 -0.87
N ASP A 3 -12.10 -4.79 -0.61
CA ASP A 3 -12.61 -5.16 0.72
C ASP A 3 -11.51 -5.63 1.69
N GLU A 4 -10.39 -6.14 1.17
CA GLU A 4 -9.23 -6.50 2.00
C GLU A 4 -8.56 -5.26 2.59
N PHE A 5 -8.46 -4.17 1.82
CA PHE A 5 -7.93 -2.89 2.33
C PHE A 5 -8.83 -2.27 3.40
N LEU A 6 -10.16 -2.49 3.33
CA LEU A 6 -11.09 -2.01 4.37
C LEU A 6 -10.96 -2.78 5.69
N ARG A 7 -10.51 -4.04 5.64
CA ARG A 7 -10.26 -4.88 6.82
C ARG A 7 -8.85 -4.71 7.36
N ALA A 8 -8.00 -3.97 6.65
CA ALA A 8 -6.62 -3.73 7.03
C ALA A 8 -6.56 -2.80 8.28
N PRO A 9 -5.54 -2.97 9.13
CA PRO A 9 -5.46 -2.31 10.45
C PRO A 9 -5.37 -0.76 10.38
N GLU A 10 -5.12 -0.20 9.21
CA GLU A 10 -5.05 1.25 8.95
C GLU A 10 -6.40 1.95 9.15
N GLY A 11 -7.53 1.23 9.03
CA GLY A 11 -8.86 1.78 9.31
C GLY A 11 -9.27 2.93 8.38
N ILE A 12 -8.88 2.88 7.10
CA ILE A 12 -9.14 3.96 6.14
C ILE A 12 -10.61 3.95 5.67
N ALA A 13 -11.29 5.08 5.78
CA ALA A 13 -12.65 5.25 5.28
C ALA A 13 -12.74 5.00 3.75
N THR A 14 -13.84 4.37 3.30
CA THR A 14 -14.05 3.92 1.91
C THR A 14 -13.82 5.01 0.86
N ASN A 15 -14.28 6.23 1.11
CA ASN A 15 -14.12 7.37 0.20
C ASN A 15 -12.65 7.78 0.07
N VAL A 16 -11.93 7.85 1.20
CA VAL A 16 -10.50 8.18 1.25
C VAL A 16 -9.68 7.08 0.57
N LEU A 17 -9.96 5.81 0.87
CA LEU A 17 -9.29 4.68 0.24
C LEU A 17 -9.50 4.69 -1.28
N SER A 18 -10.74 4.90 -1.73
CA SER A 18 -11.06 5.00 -3.15
C SER A 18 -10.30 6.14 -3.84
N ALA A 19 -10.23 7.31 -3.21
CA ALA A 19 -9.50 8.46 -3.74
C ALA A 19 -7.99 8.16 -3.83
N ARG A 20 -7.40 7.57 -2.79
CA ARG A 20 -5.98 7.20 -2.75
C ARG A 20 -5.63 6.16 -3.78
N LEU A 21 -6.41 5.07 -3.91
CA LEU A 21 -6.18 4.05 -4.93
C LEU A 21 -6.28 4.63 -6.35
N ARG A 22 -7.25 5.51 -6.62
CA ARG A 22 -7.35 6.21 -7.91
C ARG A 22 -6.10 7.05 -8.20
N ALA A 23 -5.63 7.81 -7.21
CA ALA A 23 -4.41 8.60 -7.35
C ALA A 23 -3.19 7.72 -7.63
N LEU A 24 -2.99 6.65 -6.86
CA LEU A 24 -1.88 5.71 -7.06
C LEU A 24 -1.93 5.01 -8.43
N CYS A 25 -3.13 4.68 -8.92
CA CYS A 25 -3.30 4.16 -10.28
C CYS A 25 -2.96 5.20 -11.34
N ALA A 26 -3.41 6.45 -11.17
CA ALA A 26 -3.14 7.54 -12.10
C ALA A 26 -1.64 7.89 -12.20
N GLN A 27 -0.90 7.69 -11.11
CA GLN A 27 0.56 7.85 -11.08
C GLN A 27 1.33 6.62 -11.54
N GLY A 28 0.65 5.51 -11.89
CA GLY A 28 1.29 4.28 -12.37
C GLY A 28 1.97 3.46 -11.29
N TRP A 29 1.70 3.70 -10.00
CA TRP A 29 2.33 2.96 -8.89
C TRP A 29 1.52 1.72 -8.51
N VAL A 30 0.22 1.73 -8.82
CA VAL A 30 -0.70 0.62 -8.59
C VAL A 30 -1.41 0.29 -9.89
N GLU A 31 -1.48 -0.99 -10.22
CA GLU A 31 -2.25 -1.52 -11.33
C GLU A 31 -3.58 -2.05 -10.82
N LYS A 32 -4.66 -1.64 -11.49
CA LYS A 32 -6.02 -2.12 -11.24
C LYS A 32 -6.45 -3.00 -12.40
N THR A 33 -6.65 -4.29 -12.15
CA THR A 33 -7.06 -5.26 -13.17
C THR A 33 -8.37 -5.96 -12.78
N PRO A 34 -9.28 -6.21 -13.75
CA PRO A 34 -10.43 -7.08 -13.49
C PRO A 34 -9.96 -8.45 -13.02
N ASP A 35 -10.66 -9.03 -12.04
CA ASP A 35 -10.36 -10.38 -11.60
C ASP A 35 -10.74 -11.39 -12.70
N PRO A 36 -9.81 -12.28 -13.13
CA PRO A 36 -10.10 -13.31 -14.14
C PRO A 36 -11.22 -14.29 -13.75
N SER A 37 -11.43 -14.51 -12.45
CA SER A 37 -12.42 -15.45 -11.91
C SER A 37 -13.79 -14.81 -11.67
N ASP A 38 -13.82 -13.50 -11.36
CA ASP A 38 -15.04 -12.72 -11.15
C ASP A 38 -14.86 -11.29 -11.66
N GLN A 39 -15.23 -11.06 -12.93
CA GLN A 39 -15.05 -9.76 -13.61
C GLN A 39 -15.78 -8.57 -12.94
N ARG A 40 -16.64 -8.82 -11.94
CA ARG A 40 -17.26 -7.77 -11.12
C ARG A 40 -16.30 -7.17 -10.09
N ARG A 41 -15.21 -7.88 -9.79
CA ARG A 41 -14.18 -7.49 -8.82
C ARG A 41 -12.92 -7.02 -9.52
N TYR A 42 -12.14 -6.24 -8.78
CA TYR A 42 -10.85 -5.74 -9.23
C TYR A 42 -9.77 -6.12 -8.23
N THR A 43 -8.64 -6.59 -8.76
CA THR A 43 -7.40 -6.73 -8.00
C THR A 43 -6.57 -5.46 -8.13
N TYR A 44 -5.80 -5.17 -7.09
CA TYR A 44 -4.88 -4.04 -7.04
C TYR A 44 -3.50 -4.60 -6.70
N ARG A 45 -2.50 -4.28 -7.51
CA ARG A 45 -1.11 -4.73 -7.32
C ARG A 45 -0.17 -3.56 -7.51
N LEU A 46 0.97 -3.58 -6.82
CA LEU A 46 2.03 -2.60 -7.13
C LEU A 46 2.57 -2.88 -8.53
N SER A 47 2.83 -1.82 -9.29
CA SER A 47 3.64 -1.89 -10.50
C SER A 47 5.11 -2.11 -10.15
N ASP A 48 5.95 -2.35 -11.15
CA ASP A 48 7.40 -2.44 -10.95
C ASP A 48 7.98 -1.16 -10.31
N ASP A 49 7.49 0.01 -10.72
CA ASP A 49 7.89 1.30 -10.13
C ASP A 49 7.34 1.46 -8.71
N GLY A 50 6.11 1.01 -8.46
CA GLY A 50 5.52 0.98 -7.13
C GLY A 50 6.29 0.08 -6.16
N LEU A 51 6.85 -1.03 -6.65
CA LEU A 51 7.72 -1.91 -5.86
C LEU A 51 9.05 -1.24 -5.51
N ARG A 52 9.67 -0.50 -6.45
CA ARG A 52 10.90 0.26 -6.21
C ARG A 52 10.71 1.33 -5.14
N LEU A 53 9.55 1.99 -5.11
CA LEU A 53 9.21 2.94 -4.05
C LEU A 53 9.22 2.30 -2.65
N GLY A 54 8.97 1.00 -2.56
CA GLY A 54 9.01 0.24 -1.32
C GLY A 54 10.35 0.33 -0.59
N GLU A 55 11.47 0.44 -1.30
CA GLU A 55 12.81 0.61 -0.70
C GLU A 55 12.89 1.93 0.08
N LEU A 56 12.47 3.04 -0.54
CA LEU A 56 12.44 4.35 0.09
C LEU A 56 11.51 4.38 1.31
N LEU A 57 10.33 3.75 1.21
CA LEU A 57 9.40 3.64 2.34
C LEU A 57 10.02 2.82 3.49
N GLY A 58 10.81 1.80 3.17
CA GLY A 58 11.56 1.01 4.14
C GLY A 58 12.59 1.84 4.91
N ASP A 59 13.32 2.72 4.23
CA ASP A 59 14.28 3.64 4.85
C ASP A 59 13.59 4.66 5.76
N ILE A 60 12.45 5.22 5.31
CA ILE A 60 11.63 6.13 6.12
C ILE A 60 11.13 5.42 7.39
N ALA A 61 10.66 4.18 7.25
CA ALA A 61 10.20 3.39 8.39
C ALA A 61 11.34 3.09 9.37
N ALA A 62 12.54 2.72 8.89
CA ALA A 62 13.71 2.47 9.72
C ALA A 62 14.15 3.73 10.48
N TRP A 63 14.15 4.88 9.82
CA TRP A 63 14.43 6.16 10.47
C TRP A 63 13.41 6.47 11.57
N GLY A 64 12.11 6.33 11.28
CA GLY A 64 11.04 6.57 12.25
C GLY A 64 11.16 5.65 13.47
N LEU A 65 11.42 4.37 13.27
CA LEU A 65 11.66 3.42 14.36
C LEU A 65 12.85 3.80 15.24
N LYS A 66 13.92 4.33 14.65
CA LYS A 66 15.14 4.69 15.38
C LYS A 66 14.99 5.98 16.17
N TYR A 67 14.27 6.98 15.64
CA TYR A 67 14.31 8.35 16.19
C TYR A 67 12.98 8.84 16.76
N LEU A 68 11.86 8.15 16.52
CA LEU A 68 10.55 8.53 17.04
C LEU A 68 10.04 7.48 18.04
N PRO A 69 10.19 7.72 19.35
CA PRO A 69 9.73 6.80 20.39
C PRO A 69 8.24 6.48 20.25
N GLY A 70 7.88 5.20 20.45
CA GLY A 70 6.50 4.72 20.31
C GLY A 70 6.06 4.44 18.87
N THR A 71 6.95 4.63 17.88
CA THR A 71 6.69 4.22 16.49
C THR A 71 6.66 2.70 16.38
N ARG A 72 5.70 2.19 15.61
CA ARG A 72 5.58 0.77 15.25
C ARG A 72 5.32 0.63 13.77
N VAL A 73 5.83 -0.45 13.19
CA VAL A 73 5.54 -0.82 11.80
C VAL A 73 4.31 -1.72 11.78
N LEU A 74 3.38 -1.44 10.87
CA LEU A 74 2.24 -2.33 10.60
C LEU A 74 2.70 -3.50 9.72
N ASP A 75 2.09 -4.67 9.92
CA ASP A 75 2.45 -5.88 9.19
C ASP A 75 2.45 -5.65 7.67
N GLY A 76 3.51 -6.10 6.99
CA GLY A 76 3.64 -6.00 5.53
C GLY A 76 4.65 -4.95 5.03
N ILE A 77 5.05 -3.97 5.86
CA ILE A 77 6.21 -3.12 5.55
C ILE A 77 7.46 -3.80 6.10
N LYS A 78 8.36 -4.24 5.21
CA LYS A 78 9.68 -4.74 5.62
C LYS A 78 10.60 -3.53 5.79
N PRO A 79 11.11 -3.23 6.99
CA PRO A 79 12.12 -2.20 7.13
C PRO A 79 13.33 -2.58 6.26
N ALA A 80 13.93 -1.59 5.61
CA ALA A 80 15.11 -1.82 4.79
C ALA A 80 16.20 -2.48 5.64
N GLN A 81 16.66 -3.67 5.24
CA GLN A 81 17.78 -4.35 5.90
C GLN A 81 19.08 -3.68 5.45
N ARG A 82 19.55 -2.70 6.21
CA ARG A 82 20.93 -2.19 6.13
C ARG A 82 21.51 -2.01 7.52
#